data_AF-A0A844FY06-F1
#
_entry.id   AF-A0A844FY06-F1
#
_cell.length_a   1.000
_cell.length_b   1.000
_cell.length_c   1.000
_cell.angle_alpha   90.00
_cell.angle_beta   90.00
_cell.angle_gamma   90.00
#
_symmetry.space_group_name_H-M   'P 1'
#
loop_
_entity.id
_entity.type
_entity.pdbx_description
1 polymer ?
#
loop_
_entity_poly.entity_id
_entity_poly.type
_entity_poly.pdbx_seq_one_letter_code
_entity_poly.pdbx_strand_id
1 'polypeptide(L)'
;MDESQKASLQAEFRIMDYTNTKPNYAELARKYNKDYRTIKKYHEGYEGKPRTRSKPSRLDIYREVIEEKLSIPRTTRKGVYEFLVDRYGIEKVGSYSNFKAYCKKNSLSPAKSNTPGGGSTRYETEPADMAQCDWLCKDSHNQSYAK
;
A
#
# COMPACT_ATOMS: atom_id res chain seq x y z
N MET A 1 -21.08 -15.58 9.42
CA MET A 1 -21.32 -16.94 8.90
C MET A 1 -20.28 -17.14 7.82
N ASP A 2 -19.63 -18.29 7.79
CA ASP A 2 -18.67 -18.58 6.72
C ASP A 2 -19.41 -18.67 5.38
N GLU A 3 -18.73 -18.34 4.27
CA GLU A 3 -19.36 -18.30 2.94
C GLU A 3 -19.87 -19.69 2.52
N SER A 4 -19.15 -20.76 2.88
CA SER A 4 -19.57 -22.14 2.63
C SER A 4 -20.88 -22.48 3.34
N GLN A 5 -20.97 -22.15 4.64
CA GLN A 5 -22.20 -22.38 5.40
C GLN A 5 -23.37 -21.53 4.88
N LYS A 6 -23.10 -20.29 4.46
CA LYS A 6 -24.11 -19.37 3.89
C LYS A 6 -24.74 -19.94 2.62
N ALA A 7 -23.93 -20.49 1.71
CA ALA A 7 -24.42 -21.11 0.48
C ALA A 7 -25.34 -22.31 0.78
N SER A 8 -24.93 -23.19 1.70
CA SER A 8 -25.76 -24.33 2.12
C SER A 8 -27.09 -23.90 2.76
N LEU A 9 -27.07 -22.87 3.62
CA LEU A 9 -28.29 -22.35 4.23
C LEU A 9 -29.24 -21.75 3.19
N GLN A 10 -28.72 -21.01 2.20
CA GLN A 10 -29.52 -20.47 1.10
C GLN A 10 -30.13 -21.58 0.24
N ALA A 11 -29.39 -22.68 0.00
CA ALA A 11 -29.92 -23.83 -0.72
C ALA A 11 -31.06 -24.51 0.06
N GLU A 12 -30.93 -24.66 1.39
CA GLU A 12 -32.00 -25.20 2.23
C GLU A 12 -33.25 -24.32 2.23
N PHE A 13 -33.11 -23.01 2.32
CA PHE A 13 -34.24 -22.10 2.19
C PHE A 13 -34.96 -22.24 0.85
N ARG A 14 -34.20 -22.28 -0.26
CA ARG A 14 -34.78 -22.51 -1.60
C ARG A 14 -35.59 -23.81 -1.69
N ILE A 15 -35.10 -24.88 -1.08
CA ILE A 15 -35.82 -26.17 -1.04
C ILE A 15 -37.11 -26.03 -0.22
N MET A 16 -37.04 -25.40 0.96
CA MET A 16 -38.20 -25.19 1.83
C MET A 16 -39.27 -24.33 1.15
N ASP A 17 -38.88 -23.24 0.49
CA ASP A 17 -39.75 -22.37 -0.29
C ASP A 17 -40.45 -23.14 -1.42
N TYR A 18 -39.71 -23.99 -2.16
CA TYR A 18 -40.26 -24.83 -3.22
C TYR A 18 -41.30 -25.85 -2.70
N THR A 19 -41.05 -26.41 -1.52
CA THR A 19 -41.98 -27.36 -0.88
C THR A 19 -43.12 -26.69 -0.13
N ASN A 20 -43.15 -25.35 -0.08
CA ASN A 20 -44.12 -24.55 0.68
C ASN A 20 -44.17 -24.92 2.19
N THR A 21 -43.04 -25.39 2.73
CA THR A 21 -42.90 -25.80 4.13
C THR A 21 -42.37 -24.64 4.95
N LYS A 22 -43.01 -24.35 6.10
CA LYS A 22 -42.53 -23.29 6.99
C LYS A 22 -41.18 -23.67 7.62
N PRO A 23 -40.12 -22.85 7.46
CA PRO A 23 -38.80 -23.15 8.03
C PRO A 23 -38.81 -23.09 9.56
N ASN A 24 -38.21 -24.10 10.20
CA ASN A 24 -37.93 -24.06 11.63
C ASN A 24 -36.55 -23.44 11.89
N TYR A 25 -36.54 -22.15 12.22
CA TYR A 25 -35.31 -21.39 12.44
C TYR A 25 -34.47 -21.88 13.62
N ALA A 26 -35.07 -22.50 14.64
CA ALA A 26 -34.35 -22.98 15.83
C ALA A 26 -33.56 -24.28 15.53
N GLU A 27 -34.11 -25.17 14.71
CA GLU A 27 -33.41 -26.38 14.27
C GLU A 27 -32.27 -26.06 13.31
N LEU A 28 -32.51 -25.16 12.34
CA LEU A 28 -31.46 -24.63 11.48
C LEU A 28 -30.35 -23.96 12.29
N ALA A 29 -30.72 -23.24 13.37
CA ALA A 29 -29.77 -22.59 14.26
C ALA A 29 -28.82 -23.58 14.94
N ARG A 30 -29.35 -24.72 15.40
CA ARG A 30 -28.56 -25.82 15.97
C ARG A 30 -27.64 -26.45 14.93
N LYS A 31 -28.14 -26.74 13.73
CA LYS A 31 -27.36 -27.34 12.62
C LYS A 31 -26.16 -26.48 12.21
N TYR A 32 -26.38 -25.17 12.08
CA TYR A 32 -25.35 -24.23 11.63
C TYR A 32 -24.55 -23.60 12.78
N ASN A 33 -24.88 -23.93 14.02
CA ASN A 33 -24.33 -23.32 15.23
C ASN A 33 -24.39 -21.77 15.18
N LYS A 34 -25.61 -21.23 14.97
CA LYS A 34 -25.92 -19.79 14.87
C LYS A 34 -27.18 -19.46 15.65
N ASP A 35 -27.37 -18.19 16.00
CA ASP A 35 -28.63 -17.71 16.59
C ASP A 35 -29.77 -17.77 15.55
N TYR A 36 -30.96 -18.22 15.97
CA TYR A 36 -32.16 -18.27 15.13
C TYR A 36 -32.48 -16.90 14.52
N ARG A 37 -32.19 -15.79 15.23
CA ARG A 37 -32.38 -14.43 14.70
C ARG A 37 -31.49 -14.14 13.50
N THR A 38 -30.28 -14.69 13.50
CA THR A 38 -29.35 -14.57 12.38
C THR A 38 -29.88 -15.32 11.18
N ILE A 39 -30.34 -16.55 11.37
CA ILE A 39 -30.90 -17.39 10.30
C ILE A 39 -32.17 -16.77 9.72
N LYS A 40 -33.09 -16.31 10.58
CA LYS A 40 -34.28 -15.57 10.14
C LYS A 40 -33.92 -14.34 9.31
N LYS A 41 -32.91 -13.58 9.74
CA LYS A 41 -32.42 -12.41 9.00
C LYS A 41 -31.87 -12.79 7.60
N TYR A 42 -31.16 -13.91 7.48
CA TYR A 42 -30.69 -14.41 6.18
C TYR A 42 -31.85 -14.89 5.28
N HIS A 43 -32.90 -15.47 5.87
CA HIS A 43 -34.12 -15.83 5.14
C HIS A 43 -34.85 -14.58 4.61
N GLU A 44 -34.86 -13.49 5.38
CA GLU A 44 -35.42 -12.18 4.98
C GLU A 44 -34.58 -11.44 3.92
N GLY A 45 -33.52 -12.06 3.36
CA GLY A 45 -32.74 -11.50 2.27
C GLY A 45 -31.48 -10.74 2.69
N TYR A 46 -31.01 -10.88 3.94
CA TYR A 46 -29.75 -10.29 4.34
C TYR A 46 -28.55 -11.03 3.76
N GLU A 47 -27.73 -10.35 2.96
CA GLU A 47 -26.58 -10.98 2.30
C GLU A 47 -25.27 -10.89 3.09
N GLY A 48 -25.27 -10.17 4.23
CA GLY A 48 -24.07 -9.93 5.03
C GLY A 48 -23.58 -8.49 4.96
N LYS A 49 -22.63 -8.14 5.84
CA LYS A 49 -21.88 -6.88 5.72
C LYS A 49 -20.74 -7.13 4.72
N PRO A 50 -20.46 -6.17 3.82
CA PRO A 50 -19.30 -6.30 2.95
C PRO A 50 -18.03 -6.39 3.81
N ARG A 51 -17.10 -7.25 3.42
CA ARG A 51 -15.85 -7.49 4.15
C ARG A 51 -14.98 -6.24 4.22
N THR A 52 -15.02 -5.43 3.17
CA THR A 52 -14.28 -4.17 3.07
C THR A 52 -15.24 -3.01 2.97
N ARG A 53 -14.93 -1.92 3.69
CA ARG A 53 -15.69 -0.68 3.59
C ARG A 53 -15.12 0.16 2.45
N SER A 54 -15.97 0.56 1.50
CA SER A 54 -15.64 1.60 0.53
C SER A 54 -15.71 2.97 1.22
N LYS A 55 -14.56 3.47 1.67
CA LYS A 55 -14.42 4.87 2.10
C LYS A 55 -13.45 5.58 1.16
N PRO A 56 -13.80 6.78 0.65
CA PRO A 56 -12.80 7.63 0.01
C PRO A 56 -11.75 8.05 1.03
N SER A 57 -10.52 8.19 0.57
CA SER A 57 -9.42 8.73 1.35
C SER A 57 -9.50 10.26 1.37
N ARG A 58 -8.92 10.89 2.39
CA ARG A 58 -8.81 12.36 2.47
C ARG A 58 -7.94 12.95 1.36
N LEU A 59 -7.01 12.14 0.84
CA LEU A 59 -6.05 12.52 -0.20
C LEU A 59 -6.62 12.37 -1.61
N ASP A 60 -7.81 11.76 -1.76
CA ASP A 60 -8.45 11.58 -3.08
C ASP A 60 -8.77 12.91 -3.74
N ILE A 61 -9.05 13.95 -2.94
CA ILE A 61 -9.29 15.32 -3.42
C ILE A 61 -8.04 15.88 -4.12
N TYR A 62 -6.84 15.50 -3.67
CA TYR A 62 -5.57 16.00 -4.18
C TYR A 62 -4.93 15.06 -5.20
N ARG A 63 -5.64 14.03 -5.66
CA ARG A 63 -5.08 12.99 -6.51
C ARG A 63 -4.45 13.55 -7.78
N GLU A 64 -5.17 14.41 -8.48
CA GLU A 64 -4.69 15.03 -9.73
C GLU A 64 -3.41 15.84 -9.51
N VAL A 65 -3.38 16.64 -8.44
CA VAL A 65 -2.20 17.44 -8.06
C VAL A 65 -1.01 16.55 -7.72
N ILE A 66 -1.24 15.43 -7.03
CA ILE A 66 -0.20 14.46 -6.68
C ILE A 66 0.36 13.80 -7.95
N GLU A 67 -0.51 13.39 -8.87
CA GLU A 67 -0.11 12.79 -10.15
C GLU A 67 0.71 13.78 -11.00
N GLU A 68 0.26 15.03 -11.12
CA GLU A 68 0.98 16.10 -11.82
C GLU A 68 2.38 16.30 -11.22
N LYS A 69 2.49 16.43 -9.89
CA LYS A 69 3.79 16.65 -9.23
C LYS A 69 4.71 15.44 -9.29
N LEU A 70 4.19 14.22 -9.20
CA LEU A 70 5.00 13.00 -9.33
C LEU A 70 5.45 12.75 -10.78
N SER A 71 4.76 13.32 -11.77
CA SER A 71 5.18 13.23 -13.17
C SER A 71 6.44 14.05 -13.47
N ILE A 72 6.71 15.09 -12.68
CA ILE A 72 7.92 15.90 -12.81
C ILE A 72 9.15 15.03 -12.51
N PRO A 73 10.10 14.90 -13.45
CA PRO A 73 11.29 14.07 -13.25
C PRO A 73 12.10 14.58 -12.06
N ARG A 74 12.73 13.64 -11.33
CA ARG A 74 13.53 13.90 -10.11
C ARG A 74 12.73 14.36 -8.88
N THR A 75 11.41 14.42 -8.95
CA THR A 75 10.58 14.71 -7.77
C THR A 75 10.55 13.53 -6.81
N THR A 76 10.77 13.81 -5.52
CA THR A 76 10.65 12.80 -4.46
C THR A 76 9.26 12.79 -3.85
N ARG A 77 8.79 11.63 -3.36
CA ARG A 77 7.51 11.53 -2.64
C ARG A 77 7.46 12.48 -1.43
N LYS A 78 8.59 12.68 -0.75
CA LYS A 78 8.70 13.58 0.40
C LYS A 78 8.49 15.04 -0.03
N GLY A 79 9.12 15.47 -1.12
CA GLY A 79 8.95 16.83 -1.65
C GLY A 79 7.50 17.12 -2.08
N VAL A 80 6.80 16.15 -2.69
CA VAL A 80 5.36 16.32 -3.01
C VAL A 80 4.52 16.47 -1.74
N TYR A 81 4.83 15.69 -0.70
CA TYR A 81 4.12 15.80 0.58
C TYR A 81 4.33 17.16 1.25
N GLU A 82 5.58 17.64 1.29
CA GLU A 82 5.91 18.96 1.84
C GLU A 82 5.17 20.07 1.06
N PHE A 83 5.18 20.00 -0.28
CA PHE A 83 4.40 20.91 -1.12
C PHE A 83 2.90 20.91 -0.82
N LEU A 84 2.30 19.75 -0.59
CA LEU A 84 0.88 19.66 -0.22
C LEU A 84 0.62 20.28 1.15
N VAL A 85 1.51 20.06 2.11
CA VAL A 85 1.43 20.62 3.45
C VAL A 85 1.53 22.14 3.41
N ASP A 86 2.48 22.68 2.65
CA ASP A 86 2.69 24.12 2.53
C ASP A 86 1.48 24.82 1.88
N ARG A 87 0.84 24.16 0.90
CA ARG A 87 -0.28 24.75 0.15
C ARG A 87 -1.64 24.59 0.84
N TYR A 88 -1.90 23.45 1.47
CA TYR A 88 -3.24 23.08 1.98
C TYR A 88 -3.29 22.89 3.50
N GLY A 89 -2.15 22.83 4.18
CA GLY A 89 -2.03 22.63 5.61
C GLY A 89 -2.03 21.16 6.05
N ILE A 90 -1.34 20.89 7.15
CA ILE A 90 -1.19 19.54 7.75
C ILE A 90 -2.54 18.93 8.08
N GLU A 91 -3.49 19.72 8.57
CA GLU A 91 -4.79 19.22 9.00
C GLU A 91 -5.56 18.53 7.89
N LYS A 92 -5.48 19.04 6.65
CA LYS A 92 -6.22 18.51 5.49
C LYS A 92 -5.52 17.30 4.87
N VAL A 93 -4.18 17.35 4.78
CA VAL A 93 -3.34 16.33 4.13
C VAL A 93 -3.11 15.11 5.04
N GLY A 94 -2.92 15.36 6.35
CA GLY A 94 -2.55 14.35 7.33
C GLY A 94 -1.05 14.06 7.36
N SER A 95 -0.67 12.92 7.94
CA SER A 95 0.73 12.52 8.12
C SER A 95 1.37 11.95 6.85
N TYR A 96 2.70 12.11 6.73
CA TYR A 96 3.51 11.52 5.66
C TYR A 96 3.34 10.00 5.52
N SER A 97 3.18 9.26 6.62
CA SER A 97 2.96 7.80 6.58
C SER A 97 1.66 7.45 5.86
N ASN A 98 0.59 8.23 6.08
CA ASN A 98 -0.67 8.07 5.38
C ASN A 98 -0.52 8.38 3.89
N PHE A 99 0.21 9.45 3.57
CA PHE A 99 0.53 9.81 2.19
C PHE A 99 1.35 8.73 1.48
N LYS A 100 2.37 8.16 2.13
CA LYS A 100 3.18 7.08 1.58
C LYS A 100 2.35 5.81 1.33
N ALA A 101 1.47 5.44 2.27
CA ALA A 101 0.55 4.33 2.11
C ALA A 101 -0.45 4.58 0.97
N TYR A 102 -0.93 5.82 0.84
CA TYR A 102 -1.81 6.26 -0.25
C TYR A 102 -1.14 6.12 -1.61
N CYS A 103 0.09 6.62 -1.76
CA CYS A 103 0.86 6.48 -2.99
C CYS A 103 1.10 5.01 -3.36
N LYS A 104 1.37 4.14 -2.38
CA LYS A 104 1.52 2.70 -2.61
C LYS A 104 0.21 2.05 -3.07
N LYS A 105 -0.92 2.40 -2.46
CA LYS A 105 -2.24 1.85 -2.79
C LYS A 105 -2.70 2.21 -4.21
N ASN A 106 -2.41 3.44 -4.65
CA ASN A 106 -2.80 3.95 -5.97
C ASN A 106 -1.71 3.78 -7.04
N SER A 107 -0.65 3.02 -6.77
CA SER A 107 0.47 2.82 -7.70
C SER A 107 1.13 4.12 -8.19
N LEU A 108 1.14 5.16 -7.35
CA LEU A 108 1.75 6.46 -7.63
C LEU A 108 3.26 6.39 -7.34
N SER A 109 4.04 6.19 -8.39
CA SER A 109 5.51 6.24 -8.33
C SER A 109 6.03 7.51 -8.99
N PRO A 110 7.08 8.14 -8.45
CA PRO A 110 7.74 9.24 -9.14
C PRO A 110 8.21 8.76 -10.51
N ALA A 111 8.12 9.62 -11.52
CA ALA A 111 8.64 9.33 -12.84
C ALA A 111 10.10 8.88 -12.71
N LYS A 112 10.40 7.69 -13.24
CA LYS A 112 11.78 7.21 -13.32
C LYS A 112 12.52 8.24 -14.18
N SER A 113 13.54 8.87 -13.63
CA SER A 113 14.42 9.68 -14.49
C SER A 113 15.06 8.73 -15.50
N ASN A 114 15.00 9.05 -16.79
CA ASN A 114 15.74 8.33 -17.84
C ASN A 114 17.27 8.45 -17.68
N THR A 115 17.75 9.07 -16.60
CA THR A 115 19.16 8.99 -16.22
C THR A 115 19.49 7.54 -15.90
N PRO A 116 20.47 6.92 -16.58
CA PRO A 116 20.98 5.61 -16.20
C PRO A 116 21.41 5.67 -14.74
N GLY A 117 20.65 5.03 -13.85
CA GLY A 117 21.01 4.85 -12.46
C GLY A 117 22.12 3.81 -12.41
N GLY A 118 23.36 4.27 -12.42
CA GLY A 118 24.54 3.41 -12.37
C GLY A 118 25.53 3.77 -13.48
N GLY A 119 26.56 4.53 -13.09
CA GLY A 119 27.76 4.92 -13.84
C GLY A 119 27.80 4.61 -15.33
N SER A 120 27.63 5.63 -16.16
CA SER A 120 28.48 5.72 -17.35
C SER A 120 29.82 6.24 -16.86
N THR A 121 30.70 5.34 -16.42
CA THR A 121 32.12 5.69 -16.30
C THR A 121 32.59 5.97 -17.73
N ARG A 122 32.66 7.24 -18.11
CA ARG A 122 33.29 7.63 -19.36
C ARG A 122 34.79 7.66 -19.11
N TYR A 123 35.46 6.55 -19.40
CA TYR A 123 36.88 6.62 -19.70
C TYR A 123 36.99 6.69 -21.21
N GLU A 124 37.51 7.79 -21.74
CA GLU A 124 37.79 7.96 -23.16
C GLU A 124 39.12 7.32 -23.56
N THR A 125 39.88 6.81 -22.59
CA THR A 125 41.30 6.50 -22.76
C THR A 125 41.57 5.00 -22.69
N GLU A 126 42.39 4.50 -23.62
CA GLU A 126 42.88 3.12 -23.63
C GLU A 126 43.70 2.83 -22.35
N PRO A 127 43.69 1.59 -21.84
CA PRO A 127 44.39 1.22 -20.62
C PRO A 127 45.92 1.28 -20.80
N ALA A 128 46.52 2.45 -20.59
CA ALA A 128 47.95 2.73 -20.42
C ALA A 128 48.25 4.24 -20.46
N ASP A 129 47.31 5.07 -20.91
CA ASP A 129 47.54 6.51 -21.17
C ASP A 129 47.44 7.40 -19.92
N MET A 130 46.91 6.87 -18.80
CA MET A 130 46.77 7.63 -17.55
C MET A 130 47.49 6.91 -16.41
N ALA A 131 48.42 7.61 -15.76
CA ALA A 131 49.06 7.17 -14.53
C ALA A 131 48.40 7.86 -13.32
N GLN A 132 48.07 7.09 -12.28
CA GLN A 132 47.69 7.67 -10.99
C GLN A 132 48.95 8.00 -10.18
N CYS A 133 49.11 9.27 -9.82
CA CYS A 133 50.09 9.70 -8.82
C CYS A 133 49.35 9.91 -7.50
N ASP A 134 49.51 8.98 -6.58
CA ASP A 134 49.08 9.16 -5.20
C ASP A 134 50.28 9.56 -4.34
N TRP A 135 50.05 10.45 -3.39
CA TRP A 135 51.07 10.99 -2.51
C TRP A 135 50.80 10.54 -1.08
N LEU A 136 51.77 9.83 -0.51
CA LEU A 136 51.73 9.41 0.89
C LEU A 136 52.44 10.47 1.73
N CYS A 137 51.67 11.22 2.54
CA CYS A 137 52.27 12.05 3.59
C CYS A 137 52.81 11.12 4.68
N LYS A 138 54.14 11.05 4.83
CA LYS A 138 54.75 10.42 5.99
C LYS A 138 54.78 11.42 7.13
N ASP A 139 53.82 11.31 8.03
CA ASP A 139 53.87 12.05 9.29
C ASP A 139 55.05 11.53 10.11
N SER A 140 56.09 12.35 10.28
CA SER A 140 57.26 12.02 11.07
C SER A 140 56.92 12.05 12.56
N HIS A 141 56.27 11.00 13.06
CA HIS A 141 56.23 10.72 14.49
C HIS A 141 57.43 9.85 14.85
N ASN A 142 58.47 10.53 15.34
CA ASN A 142 59.73 10.00 15.82
C ASN A 142 59.53 8.96 16.93
N GLN A 143 60.21 7.81 16.85
CA GLN A 143 60.63 7.10 18.05
C GLN A 143 61.99 6.44 17.84
N SER A 144 62.97 7.06 18.49
CA SER A 144 64.34 6.61 18.69
C SER A 144 64.40 5.26 19.41
N TYR A 145 65.21 4.35 18.89
CA TYR A 145 65.82 3.23 19.62
C TYR A 145 67.22 3.03 19.02
N ALA A 146 68.31 2.75 19.72
CA ALA A 146 68.81 2.98 21.07
C ALA A 146 70.36 2.87 20.91
N LYS A 147 71.15 3.39 21.85
CA LYS A 147 72.63 3.41 21.81
C LYS A 147 73.26 2.02 21.82
#